data_AF-A0A7R9Z7L1-F1
#
_entry.id   AF-A0A7R9Z7L1-F1
#
_cell.length_a   1.000
_cell.length_b   1.000
_cell.length_c   1.000
_cell.angle_alpha   90.00
_cell.angle_beta   90.00
_cell.angle_gamma   90.00
#
_symmetry.space_group_name_H-M   'P 1'
#
loop_
_entity.id
_entity.type
_entity.pdbx_description
1 polymer ?
#
loop_
_entity_poly.entity_id
_entity_poly.type
_entity_poly.pdbx_seq_one_letter_code
_entity_poly.pdbx_strand_id
1 'polypeptide(L)'
;TASSNLQRALEAFQAEREAETDLIEEQRRAAEVASAEAHAAAMEATVEANEARMRDVQTAADDAVRNVMGQVDELERTVEQYRKENLNIRRSLDEAIHRLQTSQEDVIDRSLMKNILLDWNSKHGKARRDVLELMASFLHFTEDEKDKMGIGQGPGTIGKVVHAVAAPIPPPSRSVEQLEGDNVREKWVNFLLAEAGGEDADGPPKTPTSGRKNRSNHGERRGNVENI
;
A
#
# COMPACT_ATOMS: atom_id res chain seq x y z
N THR A 1 -102.03 -50.17 -15.02
CA THR A 1 -100.85 -50.75 -14.36
C THR A 1 -99.56 -50.34 -15.06
N ALA A 2 -99.42 -50.47 -16.38
CA ALA A 2 -98.19 -50.11 -17.10
C ALA A 2 -97.75 -48.63 -16.98
N SER A 3 -98.68 -47.66 -17.03
CA SER A 3 -98.37 -46.22 -16.92
C SER A 3 -97.79 -45.82 -15.55
N SER A 4 -98.32 -46.39 -14.45
CA SER A 4 -97.81 -46.14 -13.09
C SER A 4 -96.41 -46.73 -12.88
N ASN A 5 -96.12 -47.88 -13.49
CA ASN A 5 -94.78 -48.48 -13.45
C ASN A 5 -93.75 -47.63 -14.20
N LEU A 6 -94.14 -47.07 -15.35
CA LEU A 6 -93.26 -46.20 -16.13
C LEU A 6 -92.99 -44.88 -15.40
N GLN A 7 -94.02 -44.27 -14.82
CA GLN A 7 -93.85 -43.05 -14.02
C GLN A 7 -92.91 -43.29 -12.83
N ARG A 8 -93.09 -44.40 -12.09
CA ARG A 8 -92.22 -44.77 -10.99
C ARG A 8 -90.77 -45.05 -11.43
N ALA A 9 -90.59 -45.67 -12.59
CA ALA A 9 -89.26 -45.88 -13.15
C ALA A 9 -88.57 -44.55 -13.54
N LEU A 10 -89.32 -43.60 -14.12
CA LEU A 10 -88.79 -42.28 -14.45
C LEU A 10 -88.42 -41.48 -13.18
N GLU A 11 -89.26 -41.51 -12.15
CA GLU A 11 -88.97 -40.88 -10.85
C GLU A 11 -87.71 -41.50 -10.21
N ALA A 12 -87.55 -42.83 -10.29
CA ALA A 12 -86.36 -43.51 -9.79
C ALA A 12 -85.09 -43.10 -10.58
N PHE A 13 -85.16 -43.00 -11.91
CA PHE A 13 -84.03 -42.53 -12.73
C PHE A 13 -83.69 -41.06 -12.47
N GLN A 14 -84.69 -40.20 -12.25
CA GLN A 14 -84.45 -38.81 -11.90
C GLN A 14 -83.76 -38.71 -10.54
N ALA A 15 -84.24 -39.43 -9.53
CA ALA A 15 -83.62 -39.49 -8.22
C ALA A 15 -82.20 -40.06 -8.25
N GLU A 16 -81.95 -41.10 -9.06
CA GLU A 16 -80.61 -41.67 -9.24
C GLU A 16 -79.66 -40.68 -9.91
N ARG A 17 -80.12 -39.97 -10.95
CA ARG A 17 -79.33 -38.94 -11.63
C ARG A 17 -79.02 -37.76 -10.72
N GLU A 18 -79.99 -37.31 -9.93
CA GLU A 18 -79.79 -36.24 -8.94
C GLU A 18 -78.76 -36.66 -7.88
N ALA A 19 -78.86 -37.89 -7.37
CA ALA A 19 -77.88 -38.44 -6.43
C ALA A 19 -76.48 -38.57 -7.06
N GLU A 20 -76.39 -38.96 -8.33
CA GLU A 20 -75.13 -39.02 -9.06
C GLU A 20 -74.52 -37.62 -9.23
N THR A 21 -75.32 -36.62 -9.60
CA THR A 21 -74.83 -35.24 -9.74
C THR A 21 -74.35 -34.67 -8.40
N ASP A 22 -75.08 -34.93 -7.32
CA ASP A 22 -74.70 -34.49 -5.97
C ASP A 22 -73.37 -35.13 -5.53
N LEU A 23 -73.18 -36.42 -5.83
CA LEU A 23 -71.93 -37.12 -5.53
C LEU A 23 -70.74 -36.55 -6.30
N ILE A 24 -70.92 -36.25 -7.60
CA ILE A 24 -69.86 -35.66 -8.44
C ILE A 24 -69.50 -34.26 -7.93
N GLU A 25 -70.50 -33.44 -7.58
CA GLU A 25 -70.25 -32.11 -7.03
C GLU A 25 -69.52 -32.17 -5.69
N GLU A 26 -69.90 -33.07 -4.80
CA GLU A 26 -69.26 -33.23 -3.51
C GLU A 26 -67.80 -33.72 -3.66
N GLN A 27 -67.55 -34.68 -4.55
CA GLN A 27 -66.19 -35.11 -4.87
C GLN A 27 -65.34 -33.96 -5.43
N ARG A 28 -65.92 -33.13 -6.31
CA ARG A 28 -65.24 -31.96 -6.86
C ARG A 28 -64.91 -30.95 -5.77
N ARG A 29 -65.85 -30.63 -4.87
CA ARG A 29 -65.62 -29.73 -3.74
C ARG A 29 -64.54 -30.27 -2.81
N ALA A 30 -64.60 -31.55 -2.47
CA ALA A 30 -63.59 -32.19 -1.65
C ALA A 30 -62.19 -32.13 -2.29
N ALA A 31 -62.10 -32.35 -3.61
CA ALA A 31 -60.84 -32.24 -4.35
C ALA A 31 -60.31 -30.79 -4.39
N GLU A 32 -61.19 -29.80 -4.59
CA GLU A 32 -60.82 -28.38 -4.58
C GLU A 32 -60.30 -27.95 -3.19
N VAL A 33 -60.97 -28.37 -2.12
CA VAL A 33 -60.53 -28.12 -0.74
C VAL A 33 -59.19 -28.78 -0.45
N ALA A 34 -59.05 -30.07 -0.78
CA ALA A 34 -57.78 -30.79 -0.56
C ALA A 34 -56.62 -30.16 -1.34
N SER A 35 -56.87 -29.68 -2.57
CA SER A 35 -55.87 -28.98 -3.38
C SER A 35 -55.49 -27.63 -2.76
N ALA A 36 -56.46 -26.86 -2.29
CA ALA A 36 -56.22 -25.59 -1.62
C ALA A 36 -55.43 -25.76 -0.31
N GLU A 37 -55.77 -26.77 0.49
CA GLU A 37 -55.04 -27.11 1.72
C GLU A 37 -53.61 -27.57 1.42
N ALA A 38 -53.42 -28.43 0.41
CA ALA A 38 -52.09 -28.87 -0.01
C ALA A 38 -51.23 -27.70 -0.50
N HIS A 39 -51.81 -26.78 -1.26
CA HIS A 39 -51.11 -25.57 -1.71
C HIS A 39 -50.77 -24.64 -0.54
N ALA A 40 -51.69 -24.45 0.41
CA ALA A 40 -51.43 -23.64 1.60
C ALA A 40 -50.29 -24.23 2.43
N ALA A 41 -50.29 -25.54 2.68
CA ALA A 41 -49.23 -26.24 3.39
C ALA A 41 -47.88 -26.15 2.66
N ALA A 42 -47.88 -26.27 1.32
CA ALA A 42 -46.68 -26.11 0.52
C ALA A 42 -46.12 -24.68 0.63
N MET A 43 -46.97 -23.66 0.57
CA MET A 43 -46.55 -22.27 0.73
C MET A 43 -45.99 -22.02 2.13
N GLU A 44 -46.65 -22.50 3.18
CA GLU A 44 -46.17 -22.37 4.56
C GLU A 44 -44.80 -23.03 4.73
N ALA A 45 -44.61 -24.24 4.22
CA ALA A 45 -43.32 -24.93 4.24
C ALA A 45 -42.21 -24.14 3.50
N THR A 46 -42.54 -23.49 2.38
CA THR A 46 -41.57 -22.64 1.67
C THR A 46 -41.22 -21.38 2.46
N VAL A 47 -42.18 -20.77 3.15
CA VAL A 47 -41.95 -19.61 4.00
C VAL A 47 -41.06 -19.99 5.17
N GLU A 48 -41.36 -21.08 5.88
CA GLU A 48 -40.56 -21.56 7.00
C GLU A 48 -39.12 -21.89 6.57
N ALA A 49 -38.96 -22.58 5.44
CA ALA A 49 -37.65 -22.89 4.88
C ALA A 49 -36.85 -21.63 4.49
N ASN A 50 -37.54 -20.61 3.96
CA ASN A 50 -36.92 -19.33 3.63
C ASN A 50 -36.50 -18.58 4.90
N GLU A 51 -37.37 -18.51 5.91
CA GLU A 51 -37.03 -17.91 7.20
C GLU A 51 -35.83 -18.57 7.86
N ALA A 52 -35.76 -19.91 7.82
CA ALA A 52 -34.61 -20.65 8.34
C ALA A 52 -33.32 -20.25 7.62
N ARG A 53 -33.34 -20.21 6.27
CA ARG A 53 -32.18 -19.76 5.48
C ARG A 53 -31.79 -18.32 5.79
N MET A 54 -32.76 -17.43 5.99
CA MET A 54 -32.49 -16.03 6.34
C MET A 54 -31.82 -15.92 7.72
N ARG A 55 -32.23 -16.73 8.70
CA ARG A 55 -31.56 -16.79 10.01
C ARG A 55 -30.12 -17.30 9.90
N ASP A 56 -29.89 -18.33 9.07
CA ASP A 56 -28.56 -18.87 8.84
C ASP A 56 -27.64 -17.85 8.17
N VAL A 57 -28.15 -17.15 7.14
CA VAL A 57 -27.40 -16.08 6.45
C VAL A 57 -27.08 -14.94 7.41
N GLN A 58 -28.03 -14.54 8.25
CA GLN A 58 -27.81 -13.48 9.24
C GLN A 58 -26.72 -13.89 10.24
N THR A 59 -26.79 -15.12 10.76
CA THR A 59 -25.81 -15.64 11.72
C THR A 59 -24.42 -15.71 11.08
N ALA A 60 -24.31 -16.22 9.85
CA ALA A 60 -23.06 -16.29 9.13
C ALA A 60 -22.48 -14.89 8.83
N ALA A 61 -23.33 -13.91 8.52
CA ALA A 61 -22.92 -12.53 8.32
C ALA A 61 -22.40 -11.90 9.62
N ASP A 62 -23.10 -12.09 10.74
CA ASP A 62 -22.70 -11.56 12.04
C ASP A 62 -21.36 -12.18 12.51
N ASP A 63 -21.17 -13.47 12.29
CA ASP A 63 -19.90 -14.16 12.57
C ASP A 63 -18.75 -13.65 11.68
N ALA A 64 -19.03 -13.42 10.39
CA ALA A 64 -18.05 -12.84 9.48
C ALA A 64 -17.64 -11.42 9.91
N VAL A 65 -18.59 -10.58 10.30
CA VAL A 65 -18.34 -9.23 10.82
C VAL A 65 -17.50 -9.30 12.09
N ARG A 66 -17.87 -10.17 13.05
CA ARG A 66 -17.09 -10.36 14.28
C ARG A 66 -15.65 -10.79 13.99
N ASN A 67 -15.46 -11.72 13.05
CA ASN A 67 -14.12 -12.16 12.66
C ASN A 67 -13.29 -11.02 12.05
N VAL A 68 -13.88 -10.23 11.15
CA VAL A 68 -13.20 -9.06 10.55
C VAL A 68 -12.85 -8.03 11.62
N MET A 69 -13.74 -7.73 12.56
CA MET A 69 -13.44 -6.83 13.67
C MET A 69 -12.27 -7.35 14.52
N GLY A 70 -12.23 -8.65 14.81
CA GLY A 70 -11.10 -9.25 15.52
C GLY A 70 -9.77 -9.13 14.75
N GLN A 71 -9.79 -9.25 13.42
CA GLN A 71 -8.61 -9.04 12.58
C GLN A 71 -8.16 -7.58 12.56
N VAL A 72 -9.10 -6.63 12.53
CA VAL A 72 -8.80 -5.19 12.62
C VAL A 72 -8.13 -4.87 13.95
N ASP A 73 -8.67 -5.37 15.08
CA ASP A 73 -8.06 -5.18 16.40
C ASP A 73 -6.62 -5.71 16.45
N GLU A 74 -6.35 -6.87 15.84
CA GLU A 74 -5.02 -7.45 15.80
C GLU A 74 -4.06 -6.62 14.92
N LEU A 75 -4.53 -6.17 13.76
CA LEU A 75 -3.77 -5.26 12.91
C LEU A 75 -3.45 -3.94 13.63
N GLU A 76 -4.39 -3.37 14.37
CA GLU A 76 -4.15 -2.17 15.18
C GLU A 76 -3.07 -2.40 16.24
N ARG A 77 -3.08 -3.56 16.92
CA ARG A 77 -2.03 -3.92 17.87
C ARG A 77 -0.66 -4.04 17.21
N THR A 78 -0.58 -4.71 16.05
CA THR A 78 0.69 -4.86 15.32
C THR A 78 1.23 -3.51 14.81
N VAL A 79 0.35 -2.63 14.32
CA VAL A 79 0.73 -1.28 13.91
C VAL A 79 1.27 -0.48 15.10
N GLU A 80 0.62 -0.56 16.25
CA GLU A 80 1.08 0.12 17.46
C GLU A 80 2.43 -0.43 17.95
N GLN A 81 2.63 -1.75 17.85
CA GLN A 81 3.92 -2.38 18.14
C GLN A 81 5.01 -1.84 17.20
N TYR A 82 4.78 -1.83 15.88
CA TYR A 82 5.76 -1.30 14.93
C TYR A 82 6.04 0.19 15.14
N ARG A 83 5.05 0.98 15.54
CA ARG A 83 5.29 2.39 15.92
C ARG A 83 6.23 2.50 17.11
N LYS A 84 6.02 1.69 18.15
CA LYS A 84 6.91 1.66 19.33
C LYS A 84 8.32 1.21 18.96
N GLU A 85 8.45 0.18 18.15
CA GLU A 85 9.74 -0.32 17.67
C GLU A 85 10.47 0.72 16.82
N ASN A 86 9.76 1.40 15.91
CA ASN A 86 10.33 2.46 15.07
C ASN A 86 10.86 3.63 15.94
N LEU A 87 10.08 4.06 16.94
CA LEU A 87 10.51 5.08 17.89
C LEU A 87 11.73 4.63 18.69
N ASN A 88 11.78 3.37 19.12
CA ASN A 88 12.91 2.81 19.84
C ASN A 88 14.18 2.78 18.97
N ILE A 89 14.05 2.35 17.71
CA ILE A 89 15.17 2.33 16.76
C ILE A 89 15.68 3.75 16.52
N ARG A 90 14.79 4.72 16.26
CA ARG A 90 15.18 6.13 16.09
C ARG A 90 15.95 6.66 17.29
N ARG A 91 15.46 6.41 18.51
CA ARG A 91 16.16 6.79 19.75
C ARG A 91 17.55 6.14 19.83
N SER A 92 17.64 4.84 19.56
CA SER A 92 18.93 4.12 19.61
C SER A 92 19.92 4.63 18.56
N LEU A 93 19.42 5.04 17.39
CA LEU A 93 20.23 5.65 16.33
C LEU A 93 20.73 7.03 16.75
N ASP A 94 19.87 7.87 17.31
CA ASP A 94 20.24 9.20 17.81
C ASP A 94 21.30 9.09 18.92
N GLU A 95 21.15 8.13 19.83
CA GLU A 95 22.16 7.83 20.85
C GLU A 95 23.49 7.38 20.24
N ALA A 96 23.45 6.52 19.22
CA ALA A 96 24.66 6.06 18.53
C ALA A 96 25.37 7.19 17.77
N ILE A 97 24.62 8.07 17.11
CA ILE A 97 25.15 9.26 16.43
C ILE A 97 25.79 10.20 17.46
N HIS A 98 25.11 10.46 18.57
CA HIS A 98 25.65 11.33 19.61
C HIS A 98 26.95 10.79 20.22
N ARG A 99 27.02 9.47 20.47
CA ARG A 99 28.25 8.80 20.91
C ARG A 99 29.38 8.89 19.88
N LEU A 100 29.06 8.80 18.59
CA LEU A 100 30.05 8.91 17.52
C LEU A 100 30.59 10.34 17.41
N GLN A 101 29.72 11.34 17.45
CA GLN A 101 30.10 12.76 17.40
C GLN A 101 31.00 13.13 18.58
N THR A 102 30.59 12.80 19.79
CA THR A 102 31.41 13.02 21.00
C THR A 102 32.73 12.25 20.97
N SER A 103 32.74 11.02 20.46
CA SER A 103 33.98 10.25 20.29
C SER A 103 34.91 10.80 19.21
N GLN A 104 34.39 11.46 18.17
CA GLN A 104 35.20 11.94 17.04
C GLN A 104 35.75 13.35 17.28
N GLU A 105 35.01 14.21 18.00
CA GLU A 105 35.48 15.55 18.39
C GLU A 105 36.76 15.49 19.25
N ASP A 106 36.94 14.45 20.07
CA ASP A 106 38.10 14.32 20.97
C ASP A 106 39.28 13.50 20.41
N VAL A 107 39.17 12.94 19.19
CA VAL A 107 40.24 12.10 18.62
C VAL A 107 41.06 12.88 17.60
N ILE A 108 42.21 13.36 18.07
CA ILE A 108 43.21 14.01 17.22
C ILE A 108 44.20 12.97 16.69
N ASP A 109 44.47 13.00 15.37
CA ASP A 109 45.45 12.12 14.74
C ASP A 109 46.87 12.39 15.29
N ARG A 110 47.47 11.34 15.88
CA ARG A 110 48.83 11.36 16.42
C ARG A 110 49.89 11.71 15.36
N SER A 111 49.69 11.28 14.12
CA SER A 111 50.58 11.59 13.00
C SER A 111 50.55 13.07 12.67
N LEU A 112 49.35 13.66 12.64
CA LEU A 112 49.15 15.09 12.42
C LEU A 112 49.80 15.91 13.53
N MET A 113 49.53 15.59 14.81
CA MET A 113 50.15 16.30 15.93
C MET A 113 51.67 16.19 15.93
N LYS A 114 52.21 15.01 15.61
CA LYS A 114 53.66 14.82 15.46
C LYS A 114 54.22 15.74 14.37
N ASN A 115 53.56 15.86 13.22
CA ASN A 115 54.01 16.71 12.13
C ASN A 115 53.96 18.20 12.50
N ILE A 116 52.87 18.65 13.16
CA ILE A 116 52.74 20.04 13.65
C ILE A 116 53.87 20.37 14.64
N LEU A 117 54.18 19.46 15.57
CA LEU A 117 55.26 19.65 16.55
C LEU A 117 56.64 19.69 15.89
N LEU A 118 56.89 18.84 14.89
CA LEU A 118 58.14 18.84 14.12
C LEU A 118 58.30 20.15 13.33
N ASP A 119 57.23 20.63 12.69
CA ASP A 119 57.19 21.89 11.96
C ASP A 119 57.42 23.09 12.87
N TRP A 120 56.80 23.07 14.05
CA TRP A 120 56.98 24.12 15.05
C TRP A 120 58.43 24.19 15.56
N ASN A 121 59.06 23.04 15.79
CA ASN A 121 60.44 22.98 16.25
C ASN A 121 61.45 23.41 15.16
N SER A 122 61.13 23.14 13.89
CA SER A 122 62.01 23.43 12.75
C SER A 122 61.93 24.89 12.28
N LYS A 123 60.86 25.61 12.60
CA LYS A 123 60.62 27.00 12.17
C LYS A 123 60.98 28.01 13.27
N HIS A 124 61.30 29.24 12.86
CA HIS A 124 61.62 30.35 13.77
C HIS A 124 60.85 31.64 13.40
N GLY A 125 60.81 32.59 14.33
CA GLY A 125 60.17 33.89 14.12
C GLY A 125 58.68 33.79 13.81
N LYS A 126 58.21 34.54 12.80
CA LYS A 126 56.80 34.62 12.42
C LYS A 126 56.21 33.26 12.03
N ALA A 127 56.93 32.48 11.22
CA ALA A 127 56.45 31.17 10.77
C ALA A 127 56.24 30.17 11.93
N ARG A 128 57.00 30.31 13.02
CA ARG A 128 56.80 29.52 14.24
C ARG A 128 55.52 29.90 14.98
N ARG A 129 55.20 31.20 15.00
CA ARG A 129 53.95 31.73 15.57
C ARG A 129 52.74 31.25 14.77
N ASP A 130 52.82 31.29 13.44
CA ASP A 130 51.75 30.82 12.54
C ASP A 130 51.45 29.32 12.77
N VAL A 131 52.47 28.49 13.00
CA VAL A 131 52.26 27.06 13.36
C VAL A 131 51.65 26.91 14.77
N LEU A 132 52.02 27.76 15.72
CA LEU A 132 51.43 27.75 17.07
C LEU A 132 49.94 28.15 17.02
N GLU A 133 49.59 29.12 16.17
CA GLU A 133 48.21 29.58 15.95
C GLU A 133 47.35 28.50 15.27
N LEU A 134 47.91 27.79 14.29
CA LEU A 134 47.29 26.60 13.70
C LEU A 134 47.06 25.50 14.74
N MET A 135 48.05 25.23 15.59
CA MET A 135 47.95 24.23 16.66
C MET A 135 46.89 24.61 17.70
N ALA A 136 46.83 25.89 18.10
CA ALA A 136 45.81 26.41 19.02
C ALA A 136 44.40 26.35 18.42
N SER A 137 44.26 26.58 17.11
CA SER A 137 42.98 26.44 16.40
C SER A 137 42.53 24.97 16.33
N PHE A 138 43.48 24.04 16.12
CA PHE A 138 43.20 22.62 16.02
C PHE A 138 42.88 21.96 17.36
N LEU A 139 43.51 22.44 18.45
CA LEU A 139 43.27 21.97 19.82
C LEU A 139 42.16 22.74 20.54
N HIS A 140 41.42 23.60 19.83
CA HIS A 140 40.36 24.43 20.40
C HIS A 140 40.77 25.22 21.65
N PHE A 141 41.97 25.82 21.64
CA PHE A 141 42.43 26.65 22.75
C PHE A 141 41.49 27.84 22.96
N THR A 142 41.15 28.07 24.22
CA THR A 142 40.49 29.29 24.68
C THR A 142 41.40 30.50 24.51
N GLU A 143 40.83 31.71 24.44
CA GLU A 143 41.65 32.93 24.32
C GLU A 143 42.65 33.07 25.48
N ASP A 144 42.26 32.67 26.70
CA ASP A 144 43.15 32.64 27.87
C ASP A 144 44.36 31.69 27.68
N GLU A 145 44.17 30.55 26.99
CA GLU A 145 45.24 29.60 26.68
C GLU A 145 46.14 30.10 25.55
N LYS A 146 45.57 30.77 24.54
CA LYS A 146 46.33 31.43 23.47
C LYS A 146 47.21 32.56 24.01
N ASP A 147 46.73 33.31 24.99
CA ASP A 147 47.48 34.37 25.67
C ASP A 147 48.66 33.81 26.47
N LYS A 148 48.46 32.71 27.22
CA LYS A 148 49.54 32.02 27.96
C LYS A 148 50.64 31.49 27.05
N MET A 149 50.30 31.12 25.81
CA MET A 149 51.24 30.62 24.80
C MET A 149 51.92 31.74 23.98
N GLY A 150 51.61 33.01 24.25
CA GLY A 150 52.16 34.16 23.52
C GLY A 150 51.65 34.29 22.09
N ILE A 151 50.54 33.63 21.75
CA ILE A 151 49.82 33.76 20.47
C ILE A 151 48.90 34.98 20.51
N GLY A 152 48.39 35.30 21.70
CA GLY A 152 47.62 36.50 22.00
C GLY A 152 48.14 37.73 21.28
N GLN A 153 47.30 38.32 20.45
CA GLN A 153 47.57 39.62 19.87
C GLN A 153 47.47 40.62 21.03
N GLY A 154 48.61 40.95 21.64
CA GLY A 154 48.66 41.95 22.71
C GLY A 154 47.89 43.22 22.30
N PRO A 155 47.22 43.91 23.24
CA PRO A 155 46.40 45.08 22.94
C PRO A 155 47.32 46.21 22.44
N GLY A 156 47.49 46.32 21.13
CA GLY A 156 48.47 47.22 20.55
C GLY A 156 48.40 47.30 19.02
N THR A 157 47.74 48.35 18.54
CA THR A 157 48.08 49.11 17.32
C THR A 157 48.11 48.38 15.97
N ILE A 158 46.99 48.36 15.23
CA ILE A 158 46.97 48.72 13.79
C ILE A 158 45.68 49.48 13.48
N GLY A 159 45.79 50.80 13.47
CA GLY A 159 44.82 51.68 12.83
C GLY A 159 45.19 51.94 11.37
N LYS A 160 44.16 52.01 10.53
CA LYS A 160 44.07 52.80 9.28
C LYS A 160 45.13 52.55 8.19
N VAL A 161 44.75 51.77 7.17
CA VAL A 161 44.96 52.17 5.78
C VAL A 161 43.66 52.01 5.01
N VAL A 162 43.38 53.03 4.22
CA VAL A 162 42.13 53.42 3.58
C VAL A 162 42.12 52.91 2.13
N HIS A 163 40.93 52.61 1.61
CA HIS A 163 40.54 52.65 0.19
C HIS A 163 41.54 52.19 -0.88
N ALA A 164 41.20 51.10 -1.57
CA ALA A 164 41.33 51.03 -3.03
C ALA A 164 40.21 50.17 -3.62
N VAL A 165 39.68 50.67 -4.72
CA VAL A 165 38.51 50.27 -5.52
C VAL A 165 38.77 49.00 -6.37
N ALA A 166 37.67 48.36 -6.78
CA ALA A 166 37.49 47.36 -7.88
C ALA A 166 37.46 45.88 -7.44
N ALA A 167 36.52 45.01 -7.82
CA ALA A 167 35.28 45.08 -8.60
C ALA A 167 34.44 43.81 -8.28
N PRO A 168 33.13 43.76 -8.59
CA PRO A 168 32.28 42.60 -8.31
C PRO A 168 32.70 41.39 -9.16
N ILE A 169 32.81 40.23 -8.52
CA ILE A 169 32.99 38.94 -9.20
C ILE A 169 31.76 38.70 -10.11
N PRO A 170 31.92 38.54 -11.43
CA PRO A 170 30.80 38.18 -12.30
C PRO A 170 30.32 36.75 -11.97
N PRO A 171 29.01 36.47 -12.03
CA PRO A 171 28.51 35.13 -11.80
C PRO A 171 29.04 34.18 -12.88
N PRO A 172 29.39 32.92 -12.53
CA PRO A 172 29.71 31.92 -13.54
C PRO A 172 28.48 31.70 -14.43
N SER A 173 28.60 32.12 -15.69
CA SER A 173 27.76 31.71 -16.81
C SER A 173 27.92 30.22 -17.04
N ARG A 174 27.13 29.42 -16.32
CA ARG A 174 26.74 28.09 -16.80
C ARG A 174 25.22 28.02 -16.80
N SER A 175 24.70 28.09 -18.02
CA SER A 175 23.34 27.79 -18.41
C SER A 175 22.86 26.49 -17.76
N VAL A 176 21.82 26.62 -16.93
CA VAL A 176 21.01 25.52 -16.40
C VAL A 176 20.19 24.83 -17.53
N GLU A 177 20.29 25.33 -18.77
CA GLU A 177 19.48 24.94 -19.93
C GLU A 177 20.23 24.08 -20.98
N GLN A 178 21.41 23.55 -20.68
CA GLN A 178 22.15 22.63 -21.58
C GLN A 178 22.60 21.32 -20.93
N LEU A 179 22.00 20.94 -19.81
CA LEU A 179 22.11 19.58 -19.26
C LEU A 179 20.78 18.86 -19.51
N GLU A 180 20.61 18.43 -20.75
CA GLU A 180 19.55 17.49 -21.13
C GLU A 180 19.95 16.11 -20.56
N GLY A 181 19.42 15.84 -19.35
CA GLY A 181 19.41 14.53 -18.67
C GLY A 181 20.67 14.15 -17.86
N ASP A 182 20.77 14.57 -16.59
CA ASP A 182 21.55 13.83 -15.55
C ASP A 182 21.27 14.28 -14.09
N ASN A 183 20.03 14.64 -13.73
CA ASN A 183 19.71 14.92 -12.32
C ASN A 183 19.38 13.60 -11.60
N VAL A 184 19.96 13.39 -10.40
CA VAL A 184 19.69 12.27 -9.49
C VAL A 184 18.19 12.01 -9.33
N ARG A 185 17.37 13.07 -9.40
CA ARG A 185 15.91 12.99 -9.41
C ARG A 185 15.35 12.09 -10.52
N GLU A 186 15.85 12.16 -11.75
CA GLU A 186 15.36 11.34 -12.87
C GLU A 186 15.77 9.87 -12.71
N LYS A 187 17.00 9.62 -12.23
CA LYS A 187 17.45 8.25 -11.90
C LYS A 187 16.63 7.66 -10.75
N TRP A 188 16.26 8.47 -9.76
CA TRP A 188 15.43 8.02 -8.63
C TRP A 188 13.98 7.79 -9.04
N VAL A 189 13.42 8.62 -9.92
CA VAL A 189 12.07 8.43 -10.47
C VAL A 189 12.03 7.22 -11.42
N ASN A 190 13.03 7.01 -12.26
CA ASN A 190 13.14 5.80 -13.09
C ASN A 190 13.32 4.53 -12.24
N PHE A 191 14.09 4.62 -11.15
CA PHE A 191 14.22 3.52 -10.20
C PHE A 191 12.87 3.21 -9.53
N LEU A 192 12.14 4.22 -9.07
CA LEU A 192 10.80 4.04 -8.48
C LEU A 192 9.77 3.50 -9.49
N LEU A 193 9.83 3.93 -10.76
CA LEU A 193 8.94 3.46 -11.81
C LEU A 193 9.27 2.02 -12.23
N ALA A 194 10.54 1.64 -12.27
CA ALA A 194 10.98 0.28 -12.55
C ALA A 194 10.66 -0.69 -11.40
N GLU A 195 10.75 -0.23 -10.15
CA GLU A 195 10.43 -1.03 -8.97
C GLU A 195 8.90 -1.14 -8.73
N ALA A 196 8.14 -0.10 -9.08
CA ALA A 196 6.67 -0.10 -8.94
C ALA A 196 5.95 -0.75 -10.14
N GLY A 197 6.61 -0.85 -11.29
CA GLY A 197 6.10 -1.50 -12.50
C GLY A 197 6.86 -2.79 -12.77
N GLY A 198 6.56 -3.84 -12.00
CA GLY A 198 6.98 -5.20 -12.34
C GLY A 198 6.57 -5.52 -13.76
N GLU A 199 7.56 -5.95 -14.55
CA GLU A 199 7.52 -6.54 -15.90
C GLU A 199 6.11 -6.67 -16.51
N ASP A 200 5.78 -5.78 -17.45
CA ASP A 200 4.96 -6.08 -18.64
C ASP A 200 4.74 -4.78 -19.46
N ALA A 201 5.71 -4.39 -20.29
CA ALA A 201 5.48 -3.61 -21.52
C ALA A 201 6.81 -3.27 -22.21
N ASP A 202 7.34 -4.21 -23.00
CA ASP A 202 8.10 -3.84 -24.19
C ASP A 202 7.25 -4.26 -25.41
N GLY A 203 6.83 -3.27 -26.20
CA GLY A 203 5.63 -3.31 -27.05
C GLY A 203 5.81 -3.80 -28.50
N PRO A 204 4.80 -3.61 -29.36
CA PRO A 204 4.96 -3.65 -30.82
C PRO A 204 4.80 -2.23 -31.43
N PRO A 205 5.16 -1.95 -32.71
CA PRO A 205 5.59 -2.87 -33.78
C PRO A 205 6.81 -2.39 -34.60
N LYS A 206 7.66 -3.30 -35.09
CA LYS A 206 8.44 -3.07 -36.33
C LYS A 206 8.54 -4.35 -37.16
N THR A 207 7.80 -4.40 -38.27
CA THR A 207 8.14 -5.19 -39.47
C THR A 207 9.08 -4.35 -40.35
N PRO A 208 10.03 -4.93 -41.11
CA PRO A 208 9.66 -5.48 -42.41
C PRO A 208 10.49 -6.68 -42.95
N THR A 209 9.82 -7.46 -43.83
CA THR A 209 10.35 -8.14 -45.03
C THR A 209 10.92 -9.57 -44.96
N SER A 210 10.12 -10.47 -45.58
CA SER A 210 10.47 -11.59 -46.49
C SER A 210 10.97 -12.93 -45.92
N GLY A 211 10.16 -13.98 -46.13
CA GLY A 211 10.54 -15.37 -45.85
C GLY A 211 9.43 -16.40 -46.10
N ARG A 212 8.95 -16.47 -47.34
CA ARG A 212 7.98 -17.43 -47.91
C ARG A 212 8.24 -18.91 -47.54
N LYS A 213 7.24 -19.64 -46.99
CA LYS A 213 6.91 -21.04 -47.36
C LYS A 213 5.58 -21.54 -46.72
N ASN A 214 4.63 -21.89 -47.61
CA ASN A 214 3.51 -22.85 -47.55
C ASN A 214 3.50 -23.83 -46.34
N ARG A 215 2.38 -24.34 -45.79
CA ARG A 215 1.32 -25.11 -46.47
C ARG A 215 0.21 -25.58 -45.47
N SER A 216 -1.08 -25.50 -45.88
CA SER A 216 -2.24 -26.41 -45.69
C SER A 216 -2.60 -27.07 -44.34
N ASN A 217 -3.82 -26.81 -43.85
CA ASN A 217 -4.99 -27.71 -43.63
C ASN A 217 -5.85 -27.22 -42.44
N HIS A 218 -7.10 -26.78 -42.63
CA HIS A 218 -8.36 -27.54 -42.81
C HIS A 218 -8.78 -28.32 -41.56
N GLY A 219 -9.89 -27.90 -40.94
CA GLY A 219 -10.42 -28.51 -39.70
C GLY A 219 -11.65 -27.78 -39.15
N GLU A 220 -12.72 -27.80 -39.93
CA GLU A 220 -14.10 -27.40 -39.59
C GLU A 220 -14.76 -28.46 -38.67
N ARG A 221 -15.54 -28.03 -37.65
CA ARG A 221 -16.67 -28.73 -36.96
C ARG A 221 -17.04 -27.93 -35.70
N ARG A 222 -18.16 -27.22 -35.56
CA ARG A 222 -19.61 -27.59 -35.50
C ARG A 222 -19.96 -28.70 -34.50
N GLY A 223 -20.89 -28.37 -33.58
CA GLY A 223 -21.61 -29.25 -32.64
C GLY A 223 -22.06 -28.46 -31.41
N ASN A 224 -23.20 -27.74 -31.39
CA ASN A 224 -24.61 -28.18 -31.26
C ASN A 224 -24.96 -28.67 -29.83
N VAL A 225 -25.71 -27.90 -29.01
CA VAL A 225 -27.17 -27.95 -28.68
C VAL A 225 -27.61 -29.16 -27.83
N GLU A 226 -28.57 -28.89 -26.92
CA GLU A 226 -29.52 -29.78 -26.17
C GLU A 226 -29.23 -29.95 -24.67
N ASN A 227 -30.02 -29.30 -23.80
CA ASN A 227 -31.34 -29.69 -23.25
C ASN A 227 -31.28 -30.86 -22.26
N ILE A 228 -31.49 -30.56 -20.97
CA ILE A 228 -32.42 -31.25 -20.05
C ILE A 228 -33.04 -30.16 -19.16
#